data_AF-A0A6A3G7F5-F1
#
_entry.id   AF-A0A6A3G7F5-F1
#
_cell.length_a   1.000
_cell.length_b   1.000
_cell.length_c   1.000
_cell.angle_alpha   90.00
_cell.angle_beta   90.00
_cell.angle_gamma   90.00
#
_symmetry.space_group_name_H-M   'P 1'
#
loop_
_entity.id
_entity.type
_entity.pdbx_description
1 polymer ?
#
loop_
_entity_poly.entity_id
_entity_poly.type
_entity_poly.pdbx_seq_one_letter_code
_entity_poly.pdbx_strand_id
1 'polypeptide(L)'
;GKAPKYGSYTGFAHLAAGLCCGLGGLTAGMVTGVVGDPGVRAVGQQEKLFVNTILVLIFAEALGLHGLIVALILLQKKSVGVSRFGQVVQHGSCRLHSR
;
A
#
# COMPACT_ATOMS: atom_id res chain seq x y z
N GLY A 1 14.99 -31.40 3.07
CA GLY A 1 14.86 -30.23 2.17
C GLY A 1 13.67 -30.41 1.25
N LYS A 2 12.71 -29.48 1.24
CA LYS A 2 11.72 -29.35 0.16
C LYS A 2 11.88 -27.95 -0.42
N ALA A 3 12.37 -27.85 -1.66
CA ALA A 3 12.47 -26.57 -2.37
C ALA A 3 11.05 -25.98 -2.56
N PRO A 4 10.86 -24.65 -2.38
CA PRO A 4 9.57 -24.04 -2.64
C PRO A 4 9.28 -24.11 -4.14
N LYS A 5 8.33 -24.95 -4.53
CA LYS A 5 7.80 -24.97 -5.90
C LYS A 5 6.92 -23.74 -6.08
N TYR A 6 7.46 -22.70 -6.70
CA TYR A 6 6.67 -21.59 -7.21
C TYR A 6 5.79 -22.10 -8.36
N GLY A 7 4.52 -22.39 -8.06
CA GLY A 7 3.55 -22.72 -9.09
C GLY A 7 3.18 -21.47 -9.90
N SER A 8 2.80 -21.63 -11.16
CA SER A 8 2.40 -20.50 -12.04
C SER A 8 1.34 -19.59 -11.40
N TYR A 9 0.44 -20.16 -10.59
CA TYR A 9 -0.56 -19.44 -9.79
C TYR A 9 0.04 -18.44 -8.77
N THR A 10 1.22 -18.75 -8.21
CA THR A 10 1.92 -17.85 -7.27
C THR A 10 2.56 -16.67 -8.01
N GLY A 11 3.10 -16.87 -9.21
CA GLY A 11 3.65 -15.81 -10.04
C GLY A 11 2.60 -14.78 -10.46
N PHE A 12 1.46 -15.25 -11.00
CA PHE A 12 0.35 -14.37 -11.36
C PHE A 12 -0.23 -13.62 -10.16
N ALA A 13 -0.22 -14.23 -8.97
CA ALA A 13 -0.70 -13.57 -7.76
C ALA A 13 0.18 -12.40 -7.32
N HIS A 14 1.51 -12.52 -7.41
CA HIS A 14 2.42 -11.42 -7.07
C HIS A 14 2.35 -10.29 -8.08
N LEU A 15 2.25 -10.63 -9.38
CA LEU A 15 2.05 -9.64 -10.44
C LEU A 15 0.72 -8.88 -10.25
N ALA A 16 -0.37 -9.60 -9.99
CA ALA A 16 -1.68 -9.00 -9.76
C ALA A 16 -1.70 -8.10 -8.52
N ALA A 17 -1.02 -8.50 -7.45
CA ALA A 17 -0.93 -7.69 -6.23
C ALA A 17 -0.13 -6.39 -6.45
N GLY A 18 0.97 -6.44 -7.20
CA GLY A 18 1.73 -5.25 -7.59
C GLY A 18 0.95 -4.32 -8.51
N LEU A 19 0.25 -4.89 -9.51
CA LEU A 19 -0.55 -4.12 -10.47
C LEU A 19 -1.73 -3.40 -9.79
N CYS A 20 -2.46 -4.08 -8.90
CA CYS A 20 -3.57 -3.51 -8.14
C CYS A 20 -3.14 -2.31 -7.30
N CYS A 21 -2.01 -2.45 -6.60
CA CYS A 21 -1.44 -1.39 -5.77
C CYS A 21 -0.94 -0.19 -6.60
N GLY A 22 -0.24 -0.46 -7.70
CA GLY A 22 0.29 0.58 -8.59
C GLY A 22 -0.81 1.36 -9.31
N LEU A 23 -1.83 0.66 -9.82
CA LEU A 23 -2.99 1.31 -10.46
C LEU A 23 -3.78 2.15 -9.45
N GLY A 24 -3.98 1.65 -8.22
CA GLY A 24 -4.65 2.42 -7.16
C GLY A 24 -3.94 3.74 -6.84
N GLY A 25 -2.60 3.71 -6.71
CA GLY A 25 -1.80 4.91 -6.49
C GLY A 25 -1.80 5.88 -7.69
N LEU A 26 -1.78 5.35 -8.92
CA LEU A 26 -1.83 6.17 -10.13
C LEU A 26 -3.18 6.87 -10.29
N THR A 27 -4.30 6.16 -10.05
CA THR A 27 -5.64 6.75 -10.07
C THR A 27 -5.82 7.77 -8.96
N ALA A 28 -5.32 7.50 -7.74
CA ALA A 28 -5.36 8.44 -6.63
C ALA A 28 -4.57 9.73 -6.95
N GLY A 29 -3.35 9.60 -7.48
CA GLY A 29 -2.53 10.75 -7.91
C GLY A 29 -3.19 11.59 -9.00
N MET A 30 -3.83 10.94 -9.99
CA MET A 30 -4.60 11.65 -11.02
C MET A 30 -5.80 12.41 -10.44
N VAL A 31 -6.56 11.80 -9.54
CA VAL A 31 -7.71 12.43 -8.88
C VAL A 31 -7.27 13.64 -8.04
N THR A 32 -6.23 13.48 -7.23
CA THR A 32 -5.73 14.54 -6.34
C THR A 32 -5.12 15.69 -7.14
N GLY A 33 -4.46 15.40 -8.27
CA GLY A 33 -3.97 16.43 -9.19
C GLY A 33 -5.10 17.27 -9.82
N VAL A 34 -6.17 16.62 -10.28
CA VAL A 34 -7.34 17.30 -10.87
C VAL A 34 -8.10 18.12 -9.83
N VAL A 35 -8.21 17.64 -8.59
CA VAL A 35 -8.81 18.38 -7.47
C VAL A 35 -7.91 19.54 -7.00
N GLY A 36 -6.60 19.37 -7.07
CA GLY A 36 -5.62 20.39 -6.65
C GLY A 36 -5.59 21.61 -7.56
N ASP A 37 -5.72 21.44 -8.88
CA ASP A 37 -5.62 22.52 -9.88
C ASP A 37 -6.63 23.68 -9.69
N PRO A 38 -7.94 23.43 -9.46
CA PRO A 38 -8.87 24.48 -9.07
C PRO A 38 -8.69 24.92 -7.61
N GLY A 39 -8.27 24.01 -6.72
CA GLY A 39 -8.06 24.29 -5.30
C GLY A 39 -7.01 25.36 -5.05
N VAL A 40 -5.88 25.30 -5.75
CA VAL A 40 -4.81 26.31 -5.62
C VAL A 40 -5.21 27.66 -6.20
N ARG A 41 -5.96 27.69 -7.31
CA ARG A 41 -6.47 28.95 -7.88
C ARG A 41 -7.49 29.61 -6.96
N ALA A 42 -8.34 28.83 -6.29
CA ALA A 42 -9.30 29.35 -5.31
C ALA A 42 -8.61 29.94 -4.07
N VAL A 43 -7.51 29.35 -3.62
CA VAL A 43 -6.70 29.87 -2.49
C VAL A 43 -6.09 31.23 -2.81
N GLY A 44 -5.73 31.50 -4.07
CA GLY A 44 -5.21 32.80 -4.50
C GLY A 44 -6.23 33.95 -4.45
N GLN A 45 -7.53 33.66 -4.35
CA GLN A 45 -8.58 34.67 -4.22
C GLN A 45 -8.98 34.89 -2.76
N GLN A 46 -8.96 33.85 -1.92
CA GLN A 46 -9.32 33.92 -0.50
C GLN A 46 -8.47 32.91 0.30
N GLU A 47 -7.59 33.41 1.16
CA GLU A 47 -6.68 32.61 2.00
C GLU A 47 -7.39 31.71 3.02
N LYS A 48 -8.65 32.02 3.38
CA LYS A 48 -9.49 31.16 4.24
C LYS A 48 -9.78 29.77 3.66
N LEU A 49 -9.64 29.58 2.35
CA LEU A 49 -9.90 28.31 1.67
C LEU A 49 -8.71 27.34 1.72
N PHE A 50 -7.53 27.78 2.16
CA PHE A 50 -6.29 26.99 2.17
C PHE A 50 -6.43 25.66 2.92
N VAL A 51 -6.98 25.73 4.14
CA VAL A 51 -7.15 24.54 5.00
C VAL A 51 -8.12 23.54 4.37
N ASN A 52 -9.16 24.03 3.68
CA ASN A 52 -10.20 23.18 3.09
C ASN A 52 -9.66 22.40 1.88
N THR A 53 -8.83 23.03 1.04
CA THR A 53 -8.13 22.37 -0.06
C THR A 53 -7.17 21.30 0.45
N ILE A 54 -6.37 21.58 1.49
CA ILE A 54 -5.45 20.59 2.05
C ILE A 54 -6.18 19.42 2.73
N LEU A 55 -7.30 19.67 3.43
CA LEU A 55 -8.13 18.62 4.03
C LEU A 55 -8.65 17.62 2.98
N VAL A 56 -9.19 18.10 1.86
CA VAL A 56 -9.72 17.21 0.81
C VAL A 56 -8.60 16.43 0.10
N LEU A 57 -7.42 17.03 -0.08
CA LEU A 57 -6.25 16.34 -0.65
C LEU A 57 -5.77 15.18 0.24
N ILE A 58 -5.74 15.35 1.57
CA ILE A 58 -5.26 14.31 2.50
C ILE A 58 -6.27 13.17 2.65
N PHE A 59 -7.57 13.47 2.69
CA PHE A 59 -8.60 12.43 2.73
C PHE A 59 -8.60 11.58 1.44
N ALA A 60 -8.34 12.20 0.29
CA ALA A 60 -8.19 11.47 -0.98
C ALA A 60 -7.02 10.48 -0.92
N GLU A 61 -5.87 10.88 -0.35
CA GLU A 61 -4.69 10.03 -0.24
C GLU A 61 -4.87 8.89 0.78
N ALA A 62 -5.59 9.14 1.89
CA ALA A 62 -5.94 8.11 2.87
C ALA A 62 -6.76 6.96 2.24
N LEU A 63 -7.65 7.26 1.30
CA LEU A 63 -8.38 6.25 0.52
C LEU A 63 -7.46 5.45 -0.41
N GLY A 64 -6.44 6.08 -0.99
CA GLY A 64 -5.39 5.39 -1.76
C GLY A 64 -4.55 4.45 -0.90
N LEU A 65 -4.16 4.90 0.31
CA LEU A 65 -3.41 4.10 1.28
C LEU A 65 -4.21 2.89 1.78
N HIS A 66 -5.53 3.00 1.91
CA HIS A 66 -6.40 1.88 2.24
C HIS A 66 -6.25 0.72 1.22
N GLY A 67 -6.21 1.02 -0.08
CA GLY A 67 -6.00 0.00 -1.13
C GLY A 67 -4.62 -0.68 -1.06
N LEU A 68 -3.60 0.09 -0.68
CA LEU A 68 -2.22 -0.37 -0.48
C LEU A 68 -2.10 -1.38 0.67
N ILE A 69 -2.75 -1.10 1.80
CA ILE A 69 -2.73 -1.96 2.99
C ILE A 69 -3.40 -3.31 2.69
N VAL A 70 -4.55 -3.30 2.01
CA VAL A 70 -5.28 -4.53 1.65
C VAL A 70 -4.46 -5.39 0.69
N ALA A 71 -3.79 -4.80 -0.31
CA ALA A 71 -2.92 -5.52 -1.23
C ALA A 71 -1.75 -6.22 -0.49
N LEU A 72 -1.15 -5.53 0.49
CA LEU A 72 -0.06 -6.07 1.32
C LEU A 72 -0.50 -7.26 2.17
N ILE A 73 -1.67 -7.21 2.78
CA ILE A 73 -2.22 -8.31 3.60
C ILE A 73 -2.47 -9.56 2.72
N LEU A 74 -2.97 -9.37 1.50
CA LEU A 74 -3.20 -10.47 0.55
C LEU A 74 -1.89 -11.13 0.09
N LEU A 75 -0.83 -10.34 -0.10
CA LEU A 75 0.53 -10.83 -0.37
C LEU A 75 1.08 -11.66 0.79
N GLN A 76 0.87 -11.22 2.04
CA GLN A 76 1.29 -11.97 3.23
C GLN A 76 0.57 -13.32 3.38
N LYS A 77 -0.66 -13.46 2.88
CA LYS A 77 -1.42 -14.72 2.94
C LYS A 77 -1.06 -15.73 1.84
N LYS A 78 -0.47 -15.32 0.71
CA LYS A 78 -0.41 -16.17 -0.51
C LYS A 78 0.96 -16.74 -0.85
N SER A 79 2.05 -15.98 -0.77
CA SER A 79 3.39 -16.56 -0.90
C SER A 79 4.47 -15.64 -0.32
N VAL A 80 5.33 -16.22 0.51
CA VAL A 80 6.78 -15.97 0.62
C VAL A 80 7.26 -14.72 -0.13
N GLY A 81 7.38 -13.60 0.59
CA GLY A 81 7.90 -12.34 0.05
C GLY A 81 7.98 -11.14 1.02
N VAL A 82 7.24 -11.17 2.14
CA VAL A 82 7.40 -10.25 3.29
C VAL A 82 7.66 -11.04 4.59
N SER A 83 7.87 -12.35 4.51
CA SER A 83 8.16 -13.17 5.70
C SER A 83 9.48 -12.80 6.39
N ARG A 84 10.35 -11.96 5.80
CA ARG A 84 11.59 -11.53 6.47
C ARG A 84 11.38 -10.49 7.57
N PHE A 85 10.22 -9.84 7.66
CA PHE A 85 9.86 -9.05 8.85
C PHE A 85 9.29 -9.95 9.97
N GLY A 86 8.57 -11.02 9.62
CA GLY A 86 8.07 -12.02 10.58
C GLY A 86 9.12 -13.05 11.06
N GLN A 87 10.17 -13.31 10.27
CA GLN A 87 11.23 -14.25 10.66
C GLN A 87 12.16 -13.68 11.74
N VAL A 88 12.16 -12.37 12.01
CA VAL A 88 12.80 -11.82 13.23
C VAL A 88 12.03 -12.23 14.49
N VAL A 89 10.70 -12.39 14.43
CA VAL A 89 9.90 -12.79 15.60
C VAL A 89 9.92 -14.31 15.80
N GLN A 90 9.85 -15.11 14.73
CA GLN A 90 9.76 -16.57 14.88
C GLN A 90 11.10 -17.25 15.21
N HIS A 91 12.25 -16.65 14.85
CA HIS A 91 13.56 -17.24 15.16
C HIS A 91 14.05 -16.96 16.59
N GLY A 92 13.34 -16.11 17.35
CA GLY A 92 13.61 -15.89 18.77
C GLY A 92 13.04 -16.99 19.69
N SER A 93 12.05 -17.78 19.23
CA SER A 93 11.33 -18.72 20.11
C SER A 93 11.94 -20.14 20.16
N CYS A 94 12.73 -20.56 19.17
CA CYS A 94 13.33 -21.91 19.16
C CYS A 94 14.66 -22.05 19.91
N ARG A 95 15.20 -20.99 20.54
CA ARG A 95 16.45 -21.10 21.33
C ARG A 95 16.20 -21.31 22.84
N LEU A 96 14.94 -21.51 23.25
CA LEU A 96 14.55 -21.69 24.66
C LEU A 96 13.79 -23.00 24.91
N HIS A 97 13.97 -24.02 24.06
CA HIS A 97 13.45 -25.37 24.29
C HIS A 97 14.54 -26.44 24.15
N SER A 98 15.79 -26.05 24.36
CA SER A 98 16.95 -26.95 24.48
C SER A 98 17.81 -26.54 25.68
N ARG A 99 17.17 -26.24 26.81
CA ARG A 99 17.71 -26.37 28.16
C ARG A 99 16.61 -26.83 29.08
#